data_AF-A0A7J4UMI2-F1
#
_entry.id   AF-A0A7J4UMI2-F1
#
_cell.length_a   1.000
_cell.length_b   1.000
_cell.length_c   1.000
_cell.angle_alpha   90.00
_cell.angle_beta   90.00
_cell.angle_gamma   90.00
#
_symmetry.space_group_name_H-M   'P 1'
#
loop_
_entity.id
_entity.type
_entity.pdbx_description
1 polymer ?
#
loop_
_entity_poly.entity_id
_entity_poly.type
_entity_poly.pdbx_seq_one_letter_code
_entity_poly.pdbx_strand_id
1 'polypeptide(L)'
;MGTSALKVVTGVLDGKSIRNSITQASHGFSAGMAVRWDIDSAGFTTAIATSPQSAEVSGVIEKITDDDTFMLVYQGEIVLSDFVTGTDNTDEEVYFLSATEAGYLSPTPPTSGGHVIKPLITRRGTVSGSSQQKGLVMNYLGTIIGGEATVSLDGLMPVGTVNAYAGKSSDVPNGWGICDGGTIDAYRYAEYYTRVGWNYGSW
;
A
#
# COMPACT_ATOMS: atom_id res chain seq x y z
N MET A 1 20.25 49.16 9.47
CA MET A 1 20.38 47.96 10.32
C MET A 1 19.31 46.97 9.86
N GLY A 2 19.69 45.94 9.11
CA GLY A 2 18.75 44.92 8.65
C GLY A 2 18.56 43.87 9.74
N THR A 3 17.39 43.84 10.37
CA THR A 3 17.01 42.76 11.28
C THR A 3 16.56 41.57 10.44
N SER A 4 17.31 40.47 10.51
CA SER A 4 16.93 39.21 9.87
C SER A 4 15.76 38.58 10.65
N ALA A 5 14.71 38.14 9.95
CA ALA A 5 13.52 37.53 10.56
C ALA A 5 13.75 36.11 11.11
N LEU A 6 14.93 35.54 10.84
CA LEU A 6 15.30 34.22 11.31
C LEU A 6 15.96 34.32 12.68
N LYS A 7 15.17 34.12 13.74
CA LYS A 7 15.67 33.97 15.10
C LYS A 7 16.34 32.59 15.22
N VAL A 8 17.67 32.55 15.07
CA VAL A 8 18.46 31.37 15.43
C VAL A 8 18.42 31.24 16.95
N VAL A 9 17.46 30.46 17.45
CA VAL A 9 17.45 30.04 18.85
C VAL A 9 18.67 29.15 19.03
N THR A 10 19.56 29.50 19.95
CA THR A 10 20.73 28.71 20.34
C THR A 10 20.29 27.46 21.09
N GLY A 11 19.62 26.56 20.38
CA GLY A 11 19.56 25.15 20.69
C GLY A 11 20.28 24.44 19.55
N VAL A 12 21.05 23.40 19.86
CA VAL A 12 21.59 22.50 18.84
C VAL A 12 20.39 21.80 18.18
N LEU A 13 19.77 22.45 17.20
CA LEU A 13 18.66 21.92 16.43
C LEU A 13 19.26 21.18 15.23
N ASP A 14 19.40 19.87 15.37
CA ASP A 14 20.02 18.98 14.38
C ASP A 14 19.03 18.54 13.27
N GLY A 15 17.91 19.26 13.10
CA GLY A 15 16.98 19.09 11.96
C GLY A 15 16.61 17.65 11.56
N LYS A 16 16.53 16.71 12.52
CA LYS A 16 16.52 15.26 12.22
C LYS A 16 15.20 14.72 11.68
N SER A 17 14.09 15.40 11.98
CA SER A 17 12.75 14.94 11.63
C SER A 17 11.77 16.09 11.44
N ILE A 18 10.81 15.84 10.55
CA ILE A 18 9.64 16.68 10.33
C ILE A 18 8.49 16.01 11.07
N ARG A 19 8.03 16.67 12.13
CA ARG A 19 6.99 16.14 13.02
C ARG A 19 6.09 17.26 13.52
N ASN A 20 4.87 16.91 13.87
CA ASN A 20 3.89 17.84 14.42
C ASN A 20 3.11 17.20 15.57
N SER A 21 2.72 18.03 16.53
CA SER A 21 1.78 17.65 17.58
C SER A 21 0.37 17.90 17.06
N ILE A 22 -0.45 16.86 17.00
CA ILE A 22 -1.82 16.92 16.49
C ILE A 22 -2.77 16.68 17.65
N THR A 23 -3.82 17.49 17.73
CA THR A 23 -4.93 17.32 18.67
C THR A 23 -6.18 16.85 17.92
N GLN A 24 -6.64 15.63 18.23
CA GLN A 24 -7.85 15.00 17.75
C GLN A 24 -8.48 14.24 18.91
N ALA A 25 -9.68 14.65 19.31
CA ALA A 25 -10.31 14.11 20.51
C ALA A 25 -10.59 12.61 20.40
N SER A 26 -10.30 11.86 21.47
CA SER A 26 -10.59 10.42 21.59
C SER A 26 -10.10 9.61 20.38
N HIS A 27 -8.87 9.87 19.94
CA HIS A 27 -8.35 9.32 18.70
C HIS A 27 -8.12 7.80 18.75
N GLY A 28 -8.00 7.20 19.94
CA GLY A 28 -7.89 5.74 20.12
C GLY A 28 -6.63 5.12 19.48
N PHE A 29 -5.60 5.93 19.24
CA PHE A 29 -4.35 5.51 18.61
C PHE A 29 -3.30 5.12 19.63
N SER A 30 -2.35 4.33 19.17
CA SER A 30 -1.15 3.95 19.89
C SER A 30 0.10 4.40 19.16
N ALA A 31 1.20 4.56 19.89
CA ALA A 31 2.51 4.80 19.30
C ALA A 31 2.91 3.63 18.39
N GLY A 32 3.53 3.96 17.25
CA GLY A 32 3.88 3.04 16.17
C GLY A 32 2.81 2.90 15.08
N MET A 33 1.60 3.43 15.29
CA MET A 33 0.56 3.35 14.27
C MET A 33 0.83 4.29 13.09
N ALA A 34 0.66 3.76 11.88
CA ALA A 34 0.62 4.53 10.65
C ALA A 34 -0.80 5.09 10.41
N VAL A 35 -0.88 6.39 10.16
CA VAL A 35 -2.16 7.08 9.98
C VAL A 35 -2.23 7.82 8.65
N ARG A 36 -3.45 7.99 8.18
CA ARG A 36 -3.81 8.73 6.96
C ARG A 36 -4.84 9.79 7.29
N TRP A 37 -4.89 10.86 6.50
CA TRP A 37 -6.01 11.78 6.54
C TRP A 37 -7.23 11.15 5.85
N ASP A 38 -8.38 11.25 6.51
CA ASP A 38 -9.65 10.77 5.99
C ASP A 38 -10.63 11.93 5.86
N ILE A 39 -11.15 12.11 4.64
CA ILE A 39 -11.95 13.30 4.32
C ILE A 39 -13.34 13.23 4.95
N ASP A 40 -13.89 12.01 5.09
CA ASP A 40 -15.24 11.79 5.60
C ASP A 40 -15.30 11.99 7.11
N SER A 41 -14.29 11.50 7.84
CA SER A 41 -14.15 11.76 9.28
C SER A 41 -13.48 13.10 9.61
N ALA A 42 -13.00 13.83 8.59
CA ALA A 42 -12.25 15.08 8.73
C ALA A 42 -11.11 15.01 9.75
N GLY A 43 -10.39 13.89 9.78
CA GLY A 43 -9.38 13.59 10.79
C GLY A 43 -8.38 12.54 10.34
N PHE A 44 -7.43 12.26 11.22
CA PHE A 44 -6.55 11.10 11.05
C PHE A 44 -7.32 9.82 11.37
N THR A 45 -7.05 8.78 10.59
CA THR A 45 -7.50 7.41 10.82
C THR A 45 -6.36 6.45 10.51
N THR A 46 -6.47 5.20 10.95
CA THR A 46 -5.42 4.20 10.69
C THR A 46 -5.34 3.84 9.20
N ALA A 47 -4.10 3.71 8.71
CA ALA A 47 -3.85 3.28 7.34
C ALA A 47 -3.80 1.76 7.23
N ILE A 48 -4.17 1.18 6.09
CA ILE A 48 -4.09 -0.28 5.87
C ILE A 48 -3.79 -0.59 4.41
N ALA A 49 -2.92 -1.58 4.18
CA ALA A 49 -2.41 -1.95 2.87
C ALA A 49 -3.37 -2.77 1.99
N THR A 50 -4.68 -2.76 2.23
CA THR A 50 -5.69 -3.55 1.49
C THR A 50 -6.19 -2.90 0.21
N SER A 51 -5.99 -1.59 0.05
CA SER A 51 -6.35 -0.85 -1.16
C SER A 51 -5.44 0.37 -1.35
N PRO A 52 -5.32 0.92 -2.57
CA PRO A 52 -4.56 2.15 -2.82
C PRO A 52 -5.03 3.32 -1.95
N GLN A 53 -6.35 3.46 -1.79
CA GLN A 53 -6.95 4.57 -1.04
C GLN A 53 -6.66 4.47 0.47
N SER A 54 -6.75 3.26 1.03
CA SER A 54 -6.50 3.03 2.45
C SER A 54 -5.01 2.93 2.81
N ALA A 55 -4.15 2.65 1.82
CA ALA A 55 -2.70 2.51 1.99
C ALA A 55 -1.96 3.86 1.91
N GLU A 56 -2.65 4.95 1.61
CA GLU A 56 -2.08 6.27 1.79
C GLU A 56 -1.74 6.49 3.25
N VAL A 57 -0.56 7.05 3.50
CA VAL A 57 -0.04 7.25 4.85
C VAL A 57 0.43 8.69 4.88
N SER A 58 0.05 9.43 5.91
CA SER A 58 0.53 10.79 6.14
C SER A 58 1.77 10.79 7.03
N GLY A 59 1.84 9.86 8.00
CA GLY A 59 2.98 9.70 8.89
C GLY A 59 2.79 8.55 9.87
N VAL A 60 3.77 8.39 10.76
CA VAL A 60 3.74 7.41 11.85
C VAL A 60 3.71 8.12 13.19
N ILE A 61 2.90 7.62 14.12
CA ILE A 61 2.79 8.16 15.47
C ILE A 61 4.03 7.77 16.29
N GLU A 62 4.80 8.76 16.72
CA GLU A 62 5.98 8.54 17.59
C GLU A 62 5.56 8.27 19.03
N LYS A 63 4.59 9.03 19.55
CA LYS A 63 4.08 8.87 20.92
C LYS A 63 2.69 9.47 21.10
N ILE A 64 1.98 8.99 22.12
CA ILE A 64 0.74 9.58 22.61
C ILE A 64 1.10 10.54 23.76
N THR A 65 0.62 11.78 23.68
CA THR A 65 0.85 12.80 24.71
C THR A 65 -0.25 12.75 25.76
N ASP A 66 -1.49 12.57 25.31
CA ASP A 66 -2.71 12.37 26.11
C ASP A 66 -3.80 11.75 25.21
N ASP A 67 -5.01 11.54 25.74
CA ASP A 67 -6.13 10.89 25.03
C ASP A 67 -6.60 11.64 23.76
N ASP A 68 -6.25 12.92 23.64
CA ASP A 68 -6.67 13.80 22.56
C ASP A 68 -5.48 14.28 21.71
N THR A 69 -4.22 13.97 22.07
CA THR A 69 -3.04 14.55 21.45
C THR A 69 -1.94 13.53 21.21
N PHE A 70 -1.43 13.49 19.99
CA PHE A 70 -0.34 12.59 19.58
C PHE A 70 0.72 13.31 18.74
N MET A 71 1.92 12.76 18.71
CA MET A 71 3.03 13.27 17.90
C MET A 71 3.16 12.48 16.61
N LEU A 72 2.88 13.13 15.48
CA LEU A 72 2.96 12.54 14.14
C LEU A 72 4.31 12.89 13.49
N VAL A 73 5.04 11.88 13.03
CA VAL A 73 6.28 12.05 12.25
C VAL A 73 5.95 11.82 10.77
N TYR A 74 6.16 12.85 9.96
CA TYR A 74 5.96 12.79 8.51
C TYR A 74 7.16 12.18 7.80
N GLN A 75 8.37 12.52 8.26
CA GLN A 75 9.63 12.05 7.69
C GLN A 75 10.79 12.25 8.68
N GLY A 76 11.81 11.42 8.58
CA GLY A 76 13.07 11.56 9.31
C GLY A 76 13.14 10.67 10.54
N GLU A 77 14.01 11.01 11.48
CA GLU A 77 14.27 10.19 12.66
C GLU A 77 13.03 10.08 13.56
N ILE A 78 12.68 8.84 13.92
CA ILE A 78 11.62 8.51 14.88
C ILE A 78 12.20 7.70 16.02
N VAL A 79 11.72 7.94 17.24
CA VAL A 79 12.03 7.12 18.41
C VAL A 79 11.05 5.95 18.47
N LEU A 80 11.57 4.73 18.62
CA LEU A 80 10.79 3.49 18.60
C LEU A 80 10.48 2.95 20.01
N SER A 81 10.93 3.63 21.08
CA SER A 81 10.82 3.13 22.46
C SER A 81 9.39 2.97 22.94
N ASP A 82 8.49 3.80 22.43
CA ASP A 82 7.12 3.90 22.93
C ASP A 82 6.16 3.04 22.11
N PHE A 83 6.65 2.38 21.05
CA PHE A 83 5.83 1.57 20.15
C PHE A 83 5.22 0.39 20.91
N VAL A 84 3.91 0.25 20.82
CA VAL A 84 3.21 -0.85 21.49
C VAL A 84 3.64 -2.17 20.84
N THR A 85 4.08 -3.12 21.68
CA THR A 85 4.56 -4.45 21.29
C THR A 85 3.55 -5.13 20.35
N GLY A 86 4.00 -5.43 19.14
CA GLY A 86 3.19 -5.86 17.99
C GLY A 86 3.89 -5.55 16.66
N THR A 87 4.81 -4.59 16.64
CA THR A 87 5.96 -4.59 15.74
C THR A 87 7.00 -5.55 16.31
N ASP A 88 7.12 -6.75 15.73
CA ASP A 88 8.17 -7.71 16.08
C ASP A 88 9.50 -6.98 16.13
N ASN A 89 10.03 -6.85 17.34
CA ASN A 89 11.06 -5.87 17.67
C ASN A 89 12.42 -6.58 17.69
N THR A 90 12.65 -7.51 16.77
CA THR A 90 13.79 -8.43 16.76
C THR A 90 14.45 -8.49 15.38
N ASP A 91 15.53 -7.73 15.21
CA ASP A 91 16.47 -7.86 14.09
C ASP A 91 15.99 -7.44 12.68
N GLU A 92 14.74 -7.02 12.48
CA GLU A 92 14.29 -6.60 11.15
C GLU A 92 14.68 -5.15 10.77
N GLU A 93 15.13 -4.98 9.53
CA GLU A 93 15.67 -3.71 9.02
C GLU A 93 14.60 -2.79 8.44
N VAL A 94 13.50 -3.32 7.91
CA VAL A 94 12.46 -2.55 7.20
C VAL A 94 11.07 -3.03 7.62
N TYR A 95 10.20 -2.08 7.94
CA TYR A 95 8.79 -2.33 8.24
C TYR A 95 7.88 -1.74 7.15
N PHE A 96 6.91 -2.55 6.75
CA PHE A 96 5.90 -2.27 5.75
C PHE A 96 4.55 -1.98 6.41
N LEU A 97 3.69 -1.23 5.74
CA LEU A 97 2.29 -1.08 6.16
C LEU A 97 1.60 -2.45 6.16
N SER A 98 0.92 -2.78 7.26
CA SER A 98 0.21 -4.05 7.39
C SER A 98 -1.04 -4.12 6.50
N ALA A 99 -1.27 -5.30 5.94
CA ALA A 99 -2.49 -5.65 5.21
C ALA A 99 -3.54 -6.33 6.08
N THR A 100 -3.19 -6.77 7.28
CA THR A 100 -4.07 -7.57 8.15
C THR A 100 -4.65 -6.77 9.31
N GLU A 101 -3.93 -5.78 9.80
CA GLU A 101 -4.32 -4.97 10.95
C GLU A 101 -4.09 -3.49 10.68
N ALA A 102 -5.14 -2.68 10.81
CA ALA A 102 -5.10 -1.28 10.43
C ALA A 102 -4.22 -0.47 11.38
N GLY A 103 -3.31 0.31 10.81
CA GLY A 103 -2.34 1.14 11.50
C GLY A 103 -1.06 0.41 11.86
N TYR A 104 -1.02 -0.92 11.80
CA TYR A 104 0.15 -1.69 12.21
C TYR A 104 1.20 -1.75 11.12
N LEU A 105 2.43 -2.00 11.54
CA LEU A 105 3.56 -2.22 10.65
C LEU A 105 4.03 -3.67 10.75
N SER A 106 4.31 -4.29 9.60
CA SER A 106 4.75 -5.67 9.49
C SER A 106 6.20 -5.73 8.98
N PRO A 107 7.05 -6.63 9.50
CA PRO A 107 8.39 -6.86 8.96
C PRO A 107 8.35 -7.57 7.59
N THR A 108 7.23 -8.21 7.26
CA THR A 108 7.03 -8.88 5.98
C THR A 108 6.09 -8.07 5.09
N PRO A 109 6.44 -7.85 3.81
CA PRO A 109 5.55 -7.16 2.89
C PRO A 109 4.29 -8.01 2.63
N PRO A 110 3.13 -7.38 2.37
CA PRO A 110 1.96 -8.08 1.84
C PRO A 110 2.32 -8.88 0.58
N THR A 111 1.63 -10.01 0.36
CA THR A 111 1.84 -10.89 -0.82
C THR A 111 0.58 -11.16 -1.63
N SER A 112 -0.59 -10.84 -1.09
CA SER A 112 -1.88 -11.07 -1.72
C SER A 112 -2.18 -10.00 -2.78
N GLY A 113 -2.74 -10.41 -3.93
CA GLY A 113 -3.14 -9.48 -5.00
C GLY A 113 -4.09 -8.38 -4.51
N GLY A 114 -3.98 -7.18 -5.09
CA GLY A 114 -4.73 -5.99 -4.71
C GLY A 114 -4.16 -5.23 -3.49
N HIS A 115 -3.28 -5.84 -2.70
CA HIS A 115 -2.64 -5.17 -1.58
C HIS A 115 -1.51 -4.26 -2.03
N VAL A 116 -1.13 -3.33 -1.16
CA VAL A 116 -0.09 -2.33 -1.43
C VAL A 116 1.17 -2.64 -0.63
N ILE A 117 2.29 -2.84 -1.32
CA ILE A 117 3.61 -2.91 -0.68
C ILE A 117 4.08 -1.49 -0.42
N LYS A 118 4.11 -1.09 0.85
CA LYS A 118 4.53 0.25 1.27
C LYS A 118 5.48 0.20 2.46
N PRO A 119 6.81 0.28 2.24
CA PRO A 119 7.76 0.45 3.34
C PRO A 119 7.58 1.82 3.98
N LEU A 120 7.63 1.88 5.31
CA LEU A 120 7.42 3.12 6.08
C LEU A 120 8.58 3.46 7.01
N ILE A 121 9.19 2.45 7.62
CA ILE A 121 10.28 2.64 8.57
C ILE A 121 11.45 1.74 8.20
N THR A 122 12.63 2.33 8.11
CA THR A 122 13.88 1.60 8.17
C THR A 122 14.45 1.72 9.56
N ARG A 123 14.59 0.60 10.27
CA ARG A 123 15.13 0.60 11.63
C ARG A 123 16.61 0.94 11.59
N ARG A 124 17.03 1.76 12.54
CA ARG A 124 18.43 1.95 12.88
C ARG A 124 18.62 1.35 14.27
N GLY A 125 19.53 0.39 14.39
CA GLY A 125 19.86 -0.18 15.70
C GLY A 125 20.22 0.90 16.71
N THR A 126 20.40 0.49 17.97
CA THR A 126 20.84 1.39 19.03
C THR A 126 22.16 2.06 18.63
N VAL A 127 22.15 3.37 18.42
CA VAL A 127 23.38 4.11 18.12
C VAL A 127 24.22 4.13 19.38
N SER A 128 25.51 3.81 19.26
CA SER A 128 26.45 3.77 20.40
C SER A 128 26.35 5.06 21.23
N GLY A 129 25.98 4.94 22.51
CA GLY A 129 25.75 6.07 23.41
C GLY A 129 24.29 6.53 23.58
N SER A 130 23.30 5.87 22.96
CA SER A 130 21.86 6.12 23.19
C SER A 130 21.18 4.88 23.74
N SER A 131 20.25 5.03 24.68
CA SER A 131 19.40 3.92 25.16
C SER A 131 18.15 3.72 24.30
N GLN A 132 17.94 4.56 23.29
CA GLN A 132 16.75 4.58 22.46
C GLN A 132 17.00 3.91 21.12
N GLN A 133 16.09 3.02 20.75
CA GLN A 133 15.99 2.49 19.39
C GLN A 133 15.37 3.56 18.49
N LYS A 134 15.91 3.71 17.28
CA LYS A 134 15.52 4.78 16.37
C LYS A 134 15.21 4.21 15.00
N GLY A 135 14.30 4.83 14.27
CA GLY A 135 14.01 4.51 12.89
C GLY A 135 14.17 5.73 12.01
N LEU A 136 14.17 5.51 10.70
CA LEU A 136 13.97 6.55 9.71
C LEU A 136 12.60 6.33 9.06
N VAL A 137 11.69 7.30 9.23
CA VAL A 137 10.40 7.33 8.56
C VAL A 137 10.60 7.87 7.15
N MET A 138 10.18 7.08 6.17
CA MET A 138 10.15 7.46 4.76
C MET A 138 8.82 7.03 4.17
N ASN A 139 7.99 8.00 3.82
CA ASN A 139 6.68 7.76 3.21
C ASN A 139 6.84 7.54 1.70
N TYR A 140 7.33 6.37 1.31
CA TYR A 140 7.48 6.01 -0.10
C TYR A 140 6.12 5.88 -0.80
N LEU A 141 6.12 6.06 -2.12
CA LEU A 141 4.98 5.65 -2.95
C LEU A 141 4.84 4.13 -2.87
N GLY A 142 3.65 3.65 -2.52
CA GLY A 142 3.35 2.22 -2.46
C GLY A 142 3.12 1.63 -3.84
N THR A 143 3.37 0.33 -4.01
CA THR A 143 3.10 -0.41 -5.25
C THR A 143 2.01 -1.46 -5.02
N ILE A 144 1.08 -1.61 -5.96
CA ILE A 144 -0.02 -2.57 -5.84
C ILE A 144 0.42 -3.93 -6.38
N ILE A 145 0.21 -5.00 -5.62
CA ILE A 145 0.51 -6.37 -6.02
C ILE A 145 -0.52 -6.82 -7.05
N GLY A 146 -0.06 -7.09 -8.27
CA GLY A 146 -0.95 -7.41 -9.38
C GLY A 146 -1.95 -6.28 -9.67
N GLY A 147 -1.64 -5.04 -9.26
CA GLY A 147 -2.49 -3.89 -9.50
C GLY A 147 -2.80 -3.78 -10.97
N GLU A 148 -4.09 -3.69 -11.30
CA GLU A 148 -4.66 -3.66 -12.64
C GLU A 148 -3.67 -4.06 -13.74
N ALA A 149 -3.14 -5.28 -13.64
CA ALA A 149 -2.57 -5.97 -14.78
C ALA A 149 -3.75 -6.44 -15.64
N THR A 150 -4.64 -5.50 -15.99
CA THR A 150 -5.34 -5.57 -17.24
C THR A 150 -4.28 -5.27 -18.29
N VAL A 151 -3.41 -6.24 -18.56
CA VAL A 151 -3.15 -6.45 -19.98
C VAL A 151 -4.55 -6.67 -20.53
N SER A 152 -5.09 -5.66 -21.21
CA SER A 152 -6.24 -5.88 -22.05
C SER A 152 -5.78 -6.98 -23.00
N LEU A 153 -6.19 -8.21 -22.72
CA LEU A 153 -5.91 -9.33 -23.61
C LEU A 153 -6.51 -9.03 -24.98
N ASP A 154 -7.48 -8.11 -25.07
CA ASP A 154 -7.97 -7.57 -26.34
C ASP A 154 -6.87 -6.92 -27.20
N GLY A 155 -5.78 -6.44 -26.59
CA GLY A 155 -4.60 -5.90 -27.29
C GLY A 155 -3.50 -6.90 -27.65
N LEU A 156 -3.41 -8.04 -26.95
CA LEU A 156 -2.38 -9.07 -27.19
C LEU A 156 -2.92 -10.29 -27.96
N MET A 157 -4.17 -10.67 -27.69
CA MET A 157 -4.88 -11.81 -28.24
C MET A 157 -6.38 -11.48 -28.32
N PRO A 158 -6.82 -10.65 -29.29
CA PRO A 158 -8.22 -10.22 -29.41
C PRO A 158 -9.16 -11.40 -29.62
N VAL A 159 -10.42 -11.20 -29.22
CA VAL A 159 -11.48 -12.19 -29.48
C VAL A 159 -11.62 -12.43 -30.98
N GLY A 160 -11.63 -13.71 -31.37
CA GLY A 160 -11.57 -14.15 -32.77
C GLY A 160 -10.18 -14.60 -33.26
N THR A 161 -9.14 -14.50 -32.43
CA THR A 161 -7.82 -15.07 -32.72
C THR A 161 -7.90 -16.59 -32.80
N VAL A 162 -7.33 -17.17 -33.87
CA VAL A 162 -7.16 -18.61 -34.02
C VAL A 162 -5.69 -18.95 -33.83
N ASN A 163 -5.40 -19.91 -32.96
CA ASN A 163 -4.05 -20.39 -32.71
C ASN A 163 -4.02 -21.93 -32.67
N ALA A 164 -2.90 -22.52 -33.07
CA ALA A 164 -2.72 -23.96 -33.00
C ALA A 164 -2.51 -24.41 -31.54
N TYR A 165 -3.21 -25.46 -31.14
CA TYR A 165 -3.06 -26.07 -29.81
C TYR A 165 -2.46 -27.47 -29.95
N ALA A 166 -1.28 -27.68 -29.36
CA ALA A 166 -0.56 -28.95 -29.43
C ALA A 166 -0.99 -29.98 -28.37
N GLY A 167 -1.89 -29.60 -27.45
CA GLY A 167 -2.43 -30.48 -26.41
C GLY A 167 -3.67 -31.26 -26.87
N LYS A 168 -4.32 -31.95 -25.94
CA LYS A 168 -5.56 -32.70 -26.21
C LYS A 168 -6.76 -31.75 -26.23
N SER A 169 -7.81 -32.10 -26.99
CA SER A 169 -9.06 -31.32 -27.03
C SER A 169 -9.73 -31.16 -25.65
N SER A 170 -9.54 -32.11 -24.74
CA SER A 170 -10.03 -32.03 -23.35
C SER A 170 -9.35 -30.97 -22.50
N ASP A 171 -8.17 -30.51 -22.90
CA ASP A 171 -7.28 -29.68 -22.08
C ASP A 171 -7.27 -28.22 -22.54
N VAL A 172 -8.17 -27.87 -23.47
CA VAL A 172 -8.32 -26.50 -23.98
C VAL A 172 -8.77 -25.58 -22.83
N PRO A 173 -8.02 -24.50 -22.52
CA PRO A 173 -8.34 -23.61 -21.43
C PRO A 173 -9.70 -22.91 -21.59
N ASN A 174 -10.36 -22.62 -20.46
CA ASN A 174 -11.55 -21.78 -20.44
C ASN A 174 -11.28 -20.43 -21.11
N GLY A 175 -12.20 -20.00 -21.99
CA GLY A 175 -12.04 -18.79 -22.81
C GLY A 175 -11.59 -19.08 -24.25
N TRP A 176 -11.17 -20.31 -24.55
CA TRP A 176 -10.87 -20.78 -25.90
C TRP A 176 -11.91 -21.83 -26.35
N GLY A 177 -12.32 -21.74 -27.61
CA GLY A 177 -13.16 -22.74 -28.27
C GLY A 177 -12.35 -23.52 -29.29
N ILE A 178 -12.62 -24.81 -29.44
CA ILE A 178 -12.07 -25.59 -30.55
C ILE A 178 -12.80 -25.20 -31.83
N CYS A 179 -12.04 -25.01 -32.92
CA CYS A 179 -12.61 -24.79 -34.25
C CYS A 179 -13.02 -26.13 -34.89
N ASP A 180 -13.98 -26.84 -34.28
CA ASP A 180 -14.47 -28.16 -34.73
C ASP A 180 -15.75 -28.07 -35.59
N GLY A 181 -16.25 -26.86 -35.85
CA GLY A 181 -17.49 -26.61 -36.57
C GLY A 181 -18.74 -26.63 -35.68
N GLY A 182 -18.59 -26.75 -34.37
CA GLY A 182 -19.68 -26.61 -33.40
C GLY A 182 -20.17 -25.16 -33.25
N THR A 183 -21.33 -25.01 -32.63
CA THR A 183 -21.95 -23.70 -32.33
C THR A 183 -21.73 -23.31 -30.88
N ILE A 184 -21.53 -22.01 -30.62
CA ILE A 184 -21.45 -21.45 -29.26
C ILE A 184 -22.65 -20.53 -29.00
N ASP A 185 -22.96 -20.23 -27.73
CA ASP A 185 -24.12 -19.42 -27.37
C ASP A 185 -23.86 -17.92 -27.63
N ALA A 186 -24.71 -17.28 -28.44
CA ALA A 186 -24.55 -15.89 -28.84
C ALA A 186 -24.81 -14.86 -27.73
N TYR A 187 -25.66 -15.18 -26.76
CA TYR A 187 -25.90 -14.30 -25.62
C TYR A 187 -24.78 -14.40 -24.60
N ARG A 188 -24.21 -15.59 -24.41
CA ARG A 188 -23.10 -15.83 -23.48
C ARG A 188 -21.77 -15.30 -24.01
N TYR A 189 -21.57 -15.29 -25.33
CA TYR A 189 -20.31 -14.88 -25.97
C TYR A 189 -20.51 -13.72 -26.96
N ALA A 190 -21.25 -12.68 -26.55
CA ALA A 190 -21.62 -11.54 -27.38
C ALA A 190 -20.41 -10.83 -28.05
N GLU A 191 -19.25 -10.79 -27.37
CA GLU A 191 -18.03 -10.20 -27.91
C GLU A 191 -17.49 -10.96 -29.13
N TYR A 192 -17.54 -12.29 -29.11
CA TYR A 192 -17.16 -13.11 -30.26
C TYR A 192 -18.08 -12.85 -31.45
N TYR A 193 -19.39 -12.80 -31.22
CA TYR A 193 -20.37 -12.52 -32.28
C TYR A 193 -20.24 -11.12 -32.86
N THR A 194 -19.85 -10.13 -32.04
CA THR A 194 -19.60 -8.77 -32.51
C THR A 194 -18.37 -8.71 -33.45
N ARG A 195 -17.36 -9.57 -33.24
CA ARG A 195 -16.12 -9.58 -34.03
C ARG A 195 -16.17 -10.53 -35.23
N VAL A 196 -16.65 -11.76 -35.03
CA VAL A 196 -16.61 -12.84 -36.02
C VAL A 196 -17.94 -13.00 -36.74
N GLY A 197 -19.06 -12.67 -36.09
CA GLY A 197 -20.40 -12.80 -36.66
C GLY A 197 -20.73 -14.24 -37.08
N TRP A 198 -21.57 -14.37 -38.10
CA TRP A 198 -22.08 -15.64 -38.62
C TRP A 198 -21.22 -16.19 -39.78
N ASN A 199 -19.95 -15.77 -39.87
CA ASN A 199 -19.08 -16.10 -41.01
C ASN A 199 -18.72 -17.60 -41.10
N TYR A 200 -18.86 -18.35 -40.00
CA TYR A 200 -18.43 -19.75 -39.90
C TYR A 200 -19.54 -20.71 -39.42
N GLY A 201 -20.81 -20.30 -39.48
CA GLY A 201 -21.95 -21.11 -39.01
C GLY A 201 -23.27 -20.35 -39.03
N SER A 202 -24.38 -21.01 -38.69
CA SER A 202 -25.73 -20.47 -38.86
C SER A 202 -26.39 -20.03 -37.55
N TRP A 203 -27.47 -19.25 -37.73
CA TRP A 203 -28.44 -18.78 -36.74
C TRP A 203 -29.15 -19.89 -35.97
#